data_AF-A0A4Q7NW62-F1
#
_entry.id   AF-A0A4Q7NW62-F1
#
_cell.length_a   1.000
_cell.length_b   1.000
_cell.length_c   1.000
_cell.angle_alpha   90.00
_cell.angle_beta   90.00
_cell.angle_gamma   90.00
#
_symmetry.space_group_name_H-M   'P 1'
#
loop_
_entity.id
_entity.type
_entity.pdbx_description
1 polymer ?
#
loop_
_entity_poly.entity_id
_entity_poly.type
_entity_poly.pdbx_seq_one_letter_code
_entity_poly.pdbx_strand_id
1 'polypeptide(L)'
;MMAEGTAYAVEPGKVVHETLDGETILIALTTGVYYSLTGTGPAAWSALSQGVPVERCTAALAARYPGADPAQVASDVAALTGQLLAEELLSPGGAAADGEVVLGDAPEAYAAPLLQRYDDMEYLLLLDPVHEADDNGWPQALTGSTG
;
A
#
# COMPACT_ATOMS: atom_id res chain seq x y z
N MET A 1 24.72 -20.19 -6.56
CA MET A 1 23.45 -20.44 -5.87
C MET A 1 22.98 -19.09 -5.37
N MET A 2 22.19 -18.39 -6.18
CA MET A 2 21.56 -17.13 -5.77
C MET A 2 20.46 -17.55 -4.79
N ALA A 3 20.46 -17.04 -3.56
CA ALA A 3 19.37 -17.32 -2.64
C ALA A 3 18.07 -16.85 -3.31
N GLU A 4 17.11 -17.76 -3.50
CA GLU A 4 15.74 -17.45 -3.90
C GLU A 4 15.17 -16.56 -2.79
N GLY A 5 15.19 -15.24 -3.01
CA GLY A 5 14.59 -14.28 -2.09
C GLY A 5 13.09 -14.56 -1.95
N THR A 6 12.55 -14.39 -0.74
CA THR A 6 11.14 -14.66 -0.46
C THR A 6 10.27 -13.71 -1.27
N ALA A 7 9.47 -14.25 -2.19
CA ALA A 7 8.41 -13.52 -2.86
C ALA A 7 7.14 -13.50 -1.99
N TYR A 8 6.35 -12.44 -2.18
CA TYR A 8 5.11 -12.22 -1.45
C TYR A 8 3.96 -12.00 -2.42
N ALA A 9 2.74 -12.27 -1.97
CA ALA A 9 1.53 -12.04 -2.74
C ALA A 9 0.48 -11.31 -1.89
N VAL A 10 -0.38 -10.56 -2.57
CA VAL A 10 -1.61 -10.00 -2.02
C VAL A 10 -2.77 -10.91 -2.40
N GLU A 11 -3.61 -11.26 -1.43
CA GLU A 11 -4.85 -11.98 -1.69
C GLU A 11 -5.98 -10.98 -1.99
N PRO A 12 -6.45 -10.85 -3.25
CA PRO A 12 -7.44 -9.83 -3.63
C PRO A 12 -8.80 -10.01 -2.93
N GLY A 13 -9.08 -11.18 -2.37
CA GLY A 13 -10.27 -11.42 -1.55
C GLY A 13 -10.13 -11.04 -0.08
N LYS A 14 -8.92 -10.67 0.38
CA LYS A 14 -8.63 -10.30 1.77
C LYS A 14 -8.15 -8.86 1.91
N VAL A 15 -7.50 -8.32 0.89
CA VAL A 15 -6.91 -6.99 0.94
C VAL A 15 -7.31 -6.21 -0.29
N VAL A 16 -7.85 -5.01 -0.07
CA VAL A 16 -8.04 -3.98 -1.10
C VAL A 16 -7.05 -2.88 -0.83
N HIS A 17 -6.49 -2.28 -1.87
CA HIS A 17 -5.60 -1.15 -1.73
C HIS A 17 -5.79 -0.14 -2.84
N GLU A 18 -5.49 1.12 -2.53
CA GLU A 18 -5.48 2.22 -3.49
C GLU A 18 -4.28 3.12 -3.17
N THR A 19 -3.57 3.57 -4.20
CA THR A 19 -2.45 4.52 -4.04
C THR A 19 -2.86 5.86 -4.62
N LEU A 20 -2.84 6.91 -3.80
CA LEU A 20 -3.23 8.27 -4.14
C LEU A 20 -2.29 9.27 -3.47
N ASP A 21 -1.86 10.29 -4.21
CA ASP A 21 -1.03 11.41 -3.70
C ASP A 21 0.19 11.01 -2.84
N GLY A 22 0.89 9.93 -3.20
CA GLY A 22 2.07 9.45 -2.46
C GLY A 22 1.74 8.72 -1.16
N GLU A 23 0.48 8.31 -0.96
CA GLU A 23 0.00 7.46 0.12
C GLU A 23 -0.66 6.20 -0.46
N THR A 24 -0.48 5.05 0.19
CA THR A 24 -1.23 3.83 -0.11
C THR A 24 -2.18 3.53 1.03
N ILE A 25 -3.46 3.45 0.72
CA ILE A 25 -4.50 2.96 1.59
C ILE A 25 -4.63 1.46 1.44
N LEU A 26 -4.65 0.73 2.55
CA LEU A 26 -4.92 -0.71 2.58
C LEU A 26 -6.10 -1.01 3.51
N ILE A 27 -6.97 -1.91 3.06
CA ILE A 27 -8.14 -2.35 3.82
C ILE A 27 -8.08 -3.88 3.93
N ALA A 28 -7.94 -4.39 5.16
CA ALA A 28 -8.04 -5.80 5.45
C ALA A 28 -9.53 -6.18 5.56
N LEU A 29 -10.08 -6.81 4.52
CA LEU A 29 -11.51 -7.15 4.41
C LEU A 29 -11.97 -8.15 5.48
N THR A 30 -11.06 -8.99 5.99
CA THR A 30 -11.37 -10.00 7.02
C THR A 30 -11.63 -9.35 8.38
N THR A 31 -10.85 -8.33 8.74
CA THR A 31 -10.88 -7.68 10.06
C THR A 31 -11.62 -6.35 10.04
N GLY A 32 -11.79 -5.75 8.85
CA GLY A 32 -12.30 -4.39 8.68
C GLY A 32 -11.29 -3.30 9.06
N VAL A 33 -10.03 -3.66 9.33
CA VAL A 33 -8.99 -2.71 9.75
C VAL A 33 -8.44 -1.97 8.53
N TYR A 34 -8.23 -0.67 8.72
CA TYR A 34 -7.66 0.24 7.73
C TYR A 34 -6.20 0.53 8.04
N TYR A 35 -5.41 0.72 7.00
CA TYR A 35 -4.02 1.13 7.11
C TYR A 35 -3.70 2.25 6.13
N SER A 36 -2.95 3.26 6.59
CA SER A 36 -2.28 4.24 5.72
C SER A 36 -0.79 3.91 5.67
N LEU A 37 -0.24 3.91 4.45
CA LEU A 37 1.17 3.66 4.19
C LEU A 37 1.78 4.87 3.48
N THR A 38 2.75 5.51 4.13
CA THR A 38 3.37 6.76 3.65
C THR A 38 4.89 6.65 3.53
N GLY A 39 5.52 7.75 3.10
CA GLY A 39 6.97 7.82 2.87
C GLY A 39 7.37 7.05 1.63
N THR A 40 8.40 6.20 1.72
CA THR A 40 8.76 5.26 0.64
C THR A 40 7.92 3.98 0.63
N GLY A 41 6.95 3.88 1.56
CA GLY A 41 6.04 2.75 1.71
C GLY A 41 5.27 2.40 0.43
N PRO A 42 4.60 3.34 -0.24
CA PRO A 42 3.86 3.07 -1.49
C PRO A 42 4.72 2.45 -2.59
N ALA A 43 5.94 2.95 -2.80
CA ALA A 43 6.88 2.36 -3.75
C ALA A 43 7.29 0.94 -3.35
N ALA A 44 7.57 0.69 -2.06
CA ALA A 44 7.88 -0.63 -1.56
C ALA A 44 6.69 -1.60 -1.75
N TRP A 45 5.48 -1.15 -1.40
CA TRP A 45 4.23 -1.90 -1.56
C TRP A 45 3.99 -2.29 -3.02
N SER A 46 4.16 -1.35 -3.96
CA SER A 46 3.99 -1.62 -5.39
C SER A 46 4.88 -2.76 -5.89
N ALA A 47 6.12 -2.84 -5.41
CA ALA A 47 7.02 -3.93 -5.78
C ALA A 47 6.67 -5.24 -5.06
N LEU A 48 6.50 -5.20 -3.73
CA LEU A 48 6.24 -6.39 -2.92
C LEU A 48 4.92 -7.08 -3.29
N SER A 49 3.86 -6.31 -3.55
CA SER A 49 2.54 -6.82 -3.95
C SER A 49 2.55 -7.53 -5.32
N GLN A 50 3.55 -7.22 -6.16
CA GLN A 50 3.76 -7.87 -7.46
C GLN A 50 4.68 -9.10 -7.38
N GLY A 51 5.09 -9.52 -6.17
CA GLY A 51 5.98 -10.67 -5.99
C GLY A 51 7.46 -10.37 -6.22
N VAL A 52 7.87 -9.10 -6.16
CA VAL A 52 9.29 -8.74 -6.13
C VAL A 52 9.86 -9.15 -4.76
N PRO A 53 10.98 -9.92 -4.72
CA PRO A 53 11.64 -10.26 -3.46
C PRO A 53 12.13 -9.03 -2.69
N VAL A 54 12.11 -9.11 -1.36
CA VAL A 54 12.51 -8.01 -0.45
C VAL A 54 13.89 -7.47 -0.77
N GLU A 55 14.85 -8.33 -1.10
CA GLU A 55 16.23 -7.94 -1.41
C GLU A 55 16.28 -7.09 -2.69
N ARG A 56 15.48 -7.44 -3.69
CA ARG A 56 15.39 -6.71 -4.97
C ARG A 56 14.67 -5.38 -4.79
N CYS A 57 13.59 -5.36 -4.00
CA CYS A 57 12.87 -4.15 -3.63
C CYS A 57 13.80 -3.17 -2.88
N THR A 58 14.54 -3.68 -1.90
CA THR A 58 15.53 -2.91 -1.12
C THR A 58 16.60 -2.32 -2.02
N ALA A 59 17.18 -3.12 -2.93
CA ALA A 59 18.19 -2.66 -3.87
C ALA A 59 17.66 -1.56 -4.80
N ALA A 60 16.42 -1.69 -5.29
CA ALA A 60 15.78 -0.68 -6.12
C ALA A 60 15.55 0.63 -5.36
N LEU A 61 15.10 0.58 -4.10
CA LEU A 61 14.91 1.76 -3.26
C LEU A 61 16.24 2.45 -2.95
N ALA A 62 17.27 1.69 -2.57
CA ALA A 62 18.61 2.24 -2.31
C ALA A 62 19.20 2.90 -3.58
N ALA A 63 18.95 2.33 -4.76
CA ALA A 63 19.37 2.92 -6.03
C ALA A 63 18.61 4.22 -6.36
N ARG A 64 17.30 4.28 -6.05
CA ARG A 64 16.48 5.49 -6.22
C ARG A 64 16.91 6.62 -5.27
N TYR A 65 17.41 6.28 -4.09
CA TYR A 65 17.78 7.22 -3.03
C TYR A 65 19.27 7.11 -2.64
N PRO A 66 20.21 7.57 -3.49
CA PRO A 66 21.65 7.42 -3.22
C PRO A 66 22.15 8.22 -2.00
N GLY A 67 21.35 9.17 -1.49
CA GLY A 67 21.64 9.92 -0.27
C GLY A 67 21.21 9.22 1.03
N ALA A 68 20.44 8.13 0.95
CA ALA A 68 20.04 7.34 2.12
C ALA A 68 21.09 6.26 2.41
N ASP A 69 21.27 5.91 3.68
CA ASP A 69 22.14 4.80 4.08
C ASP A 69 21.52 3.45 3.61
N PRO A 70 22.19 2.66 2.74
CA PRO A 70 21.66 1.39 2.28
C PRO A 70 21.32 0.40 3.40
N ALA A 71 22.06 0.45 4.52
CA ALA A 71 21.76 -0.39 5.68
C ALA A 71 20.45 0.01 6.36
N GLN A 72 20.18 1.32 6.43
CA GLN A 72 18.91 1.84 6.94
C GLN A 72 17.74 1.45 6.03
N VAL A 73 17.90 1.61 4.71
CA VAL A 73 16.88 1.22 3.72
C VAL A 73 16.54 -0.27 3.86
N ALA A 74 17.54 -1.13 3.99
CA ALA A 74 17.33 -2.57 4.19
C ALA A 74 16.59 -2.88 5.50
N SER A 75 16.96 -2.22 6.60
CA SER A 75 16.27 -2.37 7.89
C SER A 75 14.81 -1.93 7.81
N ASP A 76 14.56 -0.80 7.16
CA ASP A 76 13.24 -0.20 7.02
C ASP A 76 12.29 -1.08 6.18
N VAL A 77 12.77 -1.58 5.03
CA VAL A 77 11.99 -2.46 4.16
C VAL A 77 11.71 -3.81 4.85
N ALA A 78 12.69 -4.36 5.58
CA ALA A 78 12.48 -5.58 6.36
C ALA A 78 11.44 -5.37 7.48
N ALA A 79 11.50 -4.25 8.18
CA ALA A 79 10.54 -3.90 9.22
C ALA A 79 9.13 -3.69 8.67
N LEU A 80 8.99 -3.00 7.52
CA LEU A 80 7.71 -2.85 6.83
C LEU A 80 7.16 -4.22 6.42
N THR A 81 7.98 -5.07 5.79
CA THR A 81 7.55 -6.40 5.34
C THR A 81 7.06 -7.25 6.51
N GLY A 82 7.76 -7.20 7.65
CA GLY A 82 7.34 -7.87 8.88
C GLY A 82 5.98 -7.39 9.38
N GLN A 83 5.71 -6.08 9.34
CA GLN A 83 4.41 -5.51 9.72
C GLN A 83 3.30 -5.96 8.77
N LEU A 84 3.53 -5.90 7.45
CA LEU A 84 2.56 -6.32 6.44
C LEU A 84 2.21 -7.82 6.58
N LEU A 85 3.18 -8.66 6.94
CA LEU A 85 2.94 -10.08 7.20
C LEU A 85 2.17 -10.31 8.50
N ALA A 86 2.51 -9.58 9.56
CA ALA A 86 1.85 -9.70 10.86
C ALA A 86 0.37 -9.29 10.80
N GLU A 87 0.05 -8.29 9.97
CA GLU A 87 -1.31 -7.81 9.73
C GLU A 87 -2.03 -8.58 8.59
N GLU A 88 -1.43 -9.66 8.08
CA GLU A 88 -1.96 -10.48 6.97
C GLU A 88 -2.26 -9.69 5.68
N LEU A 89 -1.61 -8.54 5.49
CA LEU A 89 -1.71 -7.70 4.29
C LEU A 89 -0.86 -8.25 3.13
N LEU A 90 0.20 -8.97 3.47
CA LEU A 90 0.97 -9.81 2.55
C LEU A 90 0.95 -11.26 3.04
N SER A 91 1.05 -12.19 2.09
CA SER A 91 1.25 -13.60 2.37
C SER A 91 2.56 -14.09 1.73
N PRO A 92 3.33 -14.97 2.41
CA PRO A 92 4.50 -15.58 1.80
C PRO A 92 4.07 -16.49 0.65
N GLY A 93 4.77 -16.38 -0.47
CA GLY A 93 4.48 -17.17 -1.66
C GLY A 93 4.15 -16.32 -2.87
N GLY A 94 4.05 -17.00 -4.01
CA GLY A 94 4.03 -16.38 -5.33
C GLY A 94 5.25 -16.82 -6.14
N ALA A 95 5.14 -16.75 -7.46
CA ALA A 95 6.31 -16.87 -8.32
C ALA A 95 7.12 -15.59 -8.17
N ALA A 96 8.39 -15.69 -7.79
CA ALA A 96 9.26 -14.54 -7.75
C ALA A 96 9.25 -13.86 -9.13
N ALA A 97 8.89 -12.58 -9.14
CA ALA A 97 8.86 -11.82 -10.38
C ALA A 97 10.29 -11.72 -10.94
N ASP A 98 10.50 -12.33 -12.10
CA ASP A 98 11.71 -12.20 -12.89
C ASP A 98 11.52 -11.02 -13.86
N GLY A 99 12.41 -10.02 -13.80
CA GLY A 99 12.25 -8.77 -14.56
C GLY A 99 12.62 -7.53 -13.75
N GLU A 100 12.64 -6.36 -14.40
CA GLU A 100 13.00 -5.09 -13.75
C GLU A 100 12.06 -4.73 -12.60
N VAL A 101 12.61 -4.22 -11.49
CA VAL A 101 11.80 -3.78 -10.35
C VAL A 101 11.22 -2.42 -10.67
N VAL A 102 9.90 -2.36 -10.87
CA VAL A 102 9.17 -1.10 -11.05
C VAL A 102 8.69 -0.63 -9.69
N LEU A 103 9.31 0.43 -9.17
CA LEU A 103 8.83 1.12 -7.98
C LEU A 103 7.68 2.06 -8.37
N GLY A 104 6.66 2.12 -7.51
CA GLY A 104 5.56 3.05 -7.67
C GLY A 104 5.94 4.50 -7.36
N ASP A 105 4.90 5.31 -7.14
CA ASP A 105 5.06 6.69 -6.70
C ASP A 105 5.71 6.76 -5.31
N ALA A 106 6.55 7.77 -5.11
CA ALA A 106 7.29 7.98 -3.87
C ALA A 106 7.85 9.41 -3.83
N PRO A 107 8.09 9.96 -2.62
CA PRO A 107 8.66 11.29 -2.46
C PRO A 107 10.03 11.45 -3.11
N GLU A 108 10.40 12.70 -3.41
CA GLU A 108 11.70 13.05 -4.02
C GLU A 108 12.87 12.71 -3.08
N ALA A 109 12.69 12.92 -1.78
CA ALA A 109 13.66 12.55 -0.76
C ALA A 109 13.24 11.25 -0.07
N TYR A 110 14.24 10.47 0.39
CA TYR A 110 13.97 9.27 1.16
C TYR A 110 13.27 9.62 2.48
N ALA A 111 12.12 9.00 2.70
CA ALA A 111 11.43 8.96 3.97
C ALA A 111 11.17 7.51 4.32
N ALA A 112 11.47 7.12 5.58
CA ALA A 112 11.23 5.75 6.02
C ALA A 112 9.75 5.37 5.80
N PRO A 113 9.47 4.13 5.35
CA PRO A 113 8.11 3.65 5.21
C PRO A 113 7.42 3.61 6.56
N LEU A 114 6.20 4.16 6.63
CA LEU A 114 5.40 4.17 7.85
C LEU A 114 4.03 3.54 7.56
N LEU A 115 3.73 2.44 8.24
CA LEU A 115 2.42 1.81 8.21
C LEU A 115 1.65 2.21 9.48
N GLN A 116 0.56 2.95 9.31
CA GLN A 116 -0.32 3.36 10.39
C GLN A 116 -1.60 2.53 10.35
N ARG A 117 -1.98 1.95 11.49
CA ARG A 117 -3.17 1.12 11.66
C ARG A 117 -4.30 1.93 12.29
N TYR A 118 -5.51 1.77 11.77
CA TYR A 118 -6.72 2.42 12.27
C TYR A 118 -7.81 1.37 12.43
N ASP A 119 -8.20 1.12 13.68
CA ASP A 119 -9.28 0.17 14.04
C ASP A 119 -10.64 0.82 14.26
N ASP A 120 -10.69 2.16 14.41
CA ASP A 120 -11.93 2.91 14.52
C ASP A 120 -12.46 3.35 13.15
N MET A 121 -13.68 2.91 12.83
CA MET A 121 -14.42 3.28 11.60
C MET A 121 -14.67 4.79 11.43
N GLU A 122 -14.32 5.63 12.41
CA GLU A 122 -14.55 7.08 12.35
C GLU A 122 -13.68 7.77 11.29
N TYR A 123 -12.50 7.23 10.97
CA TYR A 123 -11.65 7.76 9.90
C TYR A 123 -12.17 7.44 8.49
N LEU A 124 -12.94 6.36 8.33
CA LEU A 124 -13.59 6.00 7.05
C LEU A 124 -14.70 6.98 6.66
N LEU A 125 -15.32 7.68 7.63
CA LEU A 125 -16.30 8.74 7.36
C LEU A 125 -15.66 10.02 6.80
N LEU A 126 -14.36 10.23 7.01
CA LEU A 126 -13.64 11.43 6.54
C LEU A 126 -13.24 11.34 5.05
N LEU A 127 -13.17 10.13 4.50
CA LEU A 127 -12.86 9.88 3.08
C LEU A 127 -14.12 9.69 2.22
N ASP A 128 -15.32 9.80 2.81
CA ASP A 128 -16.56 9.68 2.08
C ASP A 128 -16.89 11.00 1.34
N PRO A 129 -16.96 11.00 0.00
CA PRO A 129 -17.21 12.22 -0.79
C PRO A 129 -18.60 12.84 -0.55
N VAL A 130 -19.49 12.21 0.21
CA VAL A 130 -20.81 12.82 0.52
C VAL A 130 -20.74 14.02 1.48
N HIS A 131 -19.60 14.34 2.10
CA HIS A 131 -19.45 15.56 2.91
C HIS A 131 -19.31 16.86 2.09
N GLU A 132 -19.11 16.78 0.77
CA GLU A 132 -19.20 17.93 -0.15
C GLU A 132 -20.59 18.11 -0.78
N ALA A 133 -21.62 17.43 -0.24
CA ALA A 133 -22.97 17.86 -0.53
C ALA A 133 -23.22 19.19 0.18
N ASP A 134 -23.15 20.30 -0.56
CA ASP A 134 -24.02 21.46 -0.31
C ASP A 134 -25.44 20.95 0.05
N ASP A 135 -26.23 21.73 0.79
CA ASP A 135 -27.57 21.43 1.37
C ASP A 135 -28.62 20.74 0.45
N ASN A 136 -28.29 20.41 -0.79
CA ASN A 136 -29.08 19.74 -1.82
C ASN A 136 -28.64 18.27 -2.09
N GLY A 137 -28.47 17.46 -1.04
CA GLY A 137 -28.07 16.04 -1.11
C GLY A 137 -28.78 15.17 -2.17
N TRP A 138 -28.07 14.12 -2.62
CA TRP A 138 -28.57 13.11 -3.56
C TRP A 138 -29.49 12.06 -2.90
N PRO A 139 -30.37 11.35 -3.65
CA PRO A 139 -30.61 11.45 -5.09
C PRO A 139 -31.95 12.11 -5.47
N GLN A 140 -31.95 12.82 -6.60
CA GLN A 140 -33.18 13.21 -7.30
C GLN A 140 -33.86 11.94 -7.79
N ALA A 141 -34.93 11.52 -7.10
CA ALA A 141 -35.83 10.51 -7.61
C ALA A 141 -36.24 10.93 -9.04
N LEU A 142 -35.98 10.04 -10.00
CA LEU A 142 -36.57 10.10 -11.34
C LEU A 142 -38.09 10.12 -11.14
N THR A 143 -38.66 11.33 -11.03
CA THR A 143 -40.09 11.48 -10.94
C THR A 143 -40.60 11.41 -12.36
N GLY A 144 -40.82 10.18 -12.83
CA GLY A 144 -41.76 9.94 -13.91
C GLY A 144 -43.14 10.41 -13.46
N SER A 145 -43.71 11.37 -14.19
CA SER A 145 -45.16 11.45 -14.37
C SER A 145 -45.47 12.20 -15.65
N THR A 146 -45.81 11.39 -16.66
CA THR A 146 -46.84 11.61 -17.65
C THR A 146 -48.01 12.46 -17.13
N GLY A 147 -48.45 13.44 -17.92
CA GLY A 147 -49.68 14.20 -17.72
C GLY A 147 -49.76 15.40 -18.65
#